data_AF-A0A1M2VF59-F1
#
_entry.id   AF-A0A1M2VF59-F1
#
_cell.length_a   1.000
_cell.length_b   1.000
_cell.length_c   1.000
_cell.angle_alpha   90.00
_cell.angle_beta   90.00
_cell.angle_gamma   90.00
#
_symmetry.space_group_name_H-M   'P 1'
#
loop_
_entity.id
_entity.type
_entity.pdbx_description
1 polymer ?
#
loop_
_entity_poly.entity_id
_entity_poly.type
_entity_poly.pdbx_seq_one_letter_code
_entity_poly.pdbx_strand_id
1 'polypeptide(L)'
;MDTIGKWAAGSSYGPVLSQTDLYLLNADLELNPILANDSGSFQLIFNLSNGQTSGYNPDSRDRDLPFTQKDEPATLPRVEELIIITEVSPWCTIIKNPQGVTLGDVCTTLYKEYSEKMVTEKEFDSLPPRQQEQLRRYAQSASSAGNWQYYSPAPAPPTQYRRADWLREKIFFDRLMRKDAYARQRLGYSAPNIFVLILSTY
;
A
#
# COMPACT_ATOMS: atom_id res chain seq x y z
N MET A 1 14.70 -24.34 23.32
CA MET A 1 15.18 -24.10 21.95
C MET A 1 14.26 -23.06 21.35
N ASP A 2 14.73 -21.83 21.20
CA ASP A 2 13.96 -20.77 20.55
C ASP A 2 13.83 -21.11 19.07
N THR A 3 12.66 -21.60 18.68
CA THR A 3 12.31 -21.75 17.26
C THR A 3 12.17 -20.35 16.69
N ILE A 4 13.12 -19.93 15.88
CA ILE A 4 13.03 -18.66 15.16
C ILE A 4 11.76 -18.72 14.29
N GLY A 5 10.84 -17.79 14.51
CA GLY A 5 9.57 -17.77 13.78
C GLY A 5 9.82 -17.57 12.28
N LYS A 6 9.05 -18.25 11.43
CA LYS A 6 9.18 -18.26 9.95
C LYS A 6 9.40 -16.87 9.32
N TRP A 7 8.78 -15.84 9.88
CA TRP A 7 8.83 -14.45 9.39
C TRP A 7 9.80 -13.56 10.18
N ALA A 8 10.64 -14.12 11.05
CA ALA A 8 11.52 -13.31 11.88
C ALA A 8 12.46 -12.45 11.03
N ALA A 9 12.71 -11.23 11.49
CA ALA A 9 13.67 -10.34 10.87
C ALA A 9 15.09 -10.94 10.91
N GLY A 10 15.91 -10.56 9.92
CA GLY A 10 17.35 -10.86 9.92
C GLY A 10 17.88 -11.53 8.65
N SER A 11 19.20 -11.67 8.59
CA SER A 11 19.92 -12.24 7.44
C SER A 11 19.93 -13.77 7.40
N SER A 12 19.42 -14.43 8.44
CA SER A 12 19.51 -15.89 8.63
C SER A 12 18.59 -16.70 7.71
N TYR A 13 17.68 -16.04 6.99
CA TYR A 13 16.79 -16.68 6.03
C TYR A 13 17.45 -16.78 4.64
N GLY A 14 16.94 -17.66 3.78
CA GLY A 14 17.49 -17.96 2.46
C GLY A 14 17.76 -16.73 1.55
N PRO A 15 18.32 -16.96 0.36
CA PRO A 15 18.73 -15.87 -0.54
C PRO A 15 17.57 -14.91 -0.83
N VAL A 16 17.90 -13.65 -1.07
CA VAL A 16 16.97 -12.66 -1.60
C VAL A 16 16.94 -12.83 -3.11
N LEU A 17 15.77 -13.12 -3.66
CA LEU A 17 15.60 -13.38 -5.08
C LEU A 17 15.43 -12.07 -5.85
N SER A 18 16.23 -11.89 -6.89
CA SER A 18 16.02 -10.83 -7.88
C SER A 18 14.85 -11.17 -8.80
N GLN A 19 14.38 -10.21 -9.58
CA GLN A 19 13.34 -10.46 -10.59
C GLN A 19 13.76 -11.53 -11.61
N THR A 20 15.06 -11.57 -11.95
CA THR A 20 15.61 -12.59 -12.86
C THR A 20 15.55 -13.97 -12.22
N ASP A 21 15.89 -14.08 -10.94
CA ASP A 21 15.82 -15.35 -10.21
C ASP A 21 14.38 -15.87 -10.12
N LEU A 22 13.41 -14.99 -9.84
CA LEU A 22 12.00 -15.35 -9.83
C LEU A 22 11.53 -15.91 -11.18
N TYR A 23 11.99 -15.30 -12.28
CA TYR A 23 11.66 -15.74 -13.63
C TYR A 23 12.31 -17.10 -13.96
N LEU A 24 13.60 -17.27 -13.64
CA LEU A 24 14.34 -18.49 -13.96
C LEU A 24 13.92 -19.69 -13.11
N LEU A 25 13.64 -19.44 -11.83
CA LEU A 25 13.30 -20.50 -10.87
C LEU A 25 11.80 -20.81 -10.86
N ASN A 26 10.97 -19.97 -11.49
CA ASN A 26 9.51 -20.04 -11.41
C ASN A 26 9.03 -20.19 -9.95
N ALA A 27 9.62 -19.40 -9.06
CA ALA A 27 9.41 -19.52 -7.62
C ALA A 27 8.04 -18.96 -7.22
N ASP A 28 7.28 -19.74 -6.44
CA ASP A 28 6.06 -19.25 -5.81
C ASP A 28 6.39 -18.46 -4.55
N LEU A 29 5.82 -17.25 -4.47
CA LEU A 29 5.97 -16.37 -3.31
C LEU A 29 4.78 -16.54 -2.38
N GLU A 30 5.07 -16.88 -1.14
CA GLU A 30 4.14 -16.79 -0.03
C GLU A 30 4.17 -15.36 0.52
N LEU A 31 3.01 -14.74 0.62
CA LEU A 31 2.86 -13.39 1.17
C LEU A 31 2.79 -13.45 2.71
N ASN A 32 3.37 -12.46 3.38
CA ASN A 32 3.27 -12.35 4.84
C ASN A 32 1.78 -12.25 5.27
N PRO A 33 1.32 -13.04 6.27
CA PRO A 33 -0.07 -13.05 6.73
C PRO A 33 -0.62 -11.68 7.14
N ILE A 34 0.23 -10.77 7.63
CA ILE A 34 -0.17 -9.40 7.98
C ILE A 34 -0.59 -8.62 6.72
N LEU A 35 0.16 -8.75 5.62
CA LEU A 35 -0.21 -8.12 4.34
C LEU A 35 -1.39 -8.82 3.68
N ALA A 36 -1.53 -10.14 3.87
CA ALA A 36 -2.66 -10.90 3.35
C ALA A 36 -3.97 -10.66 4.12
N ASN A 37 -3.90 -10.00 5.28
CA ASN A 37 -4.99 -9.91 6.27
C ASN A 37 -5.52 -11.29 6.69
N ASP A 38 -4.59 -12.23 6.90
CA ASP A 38 -4.85 -13.62 7.32
C ASP A 38 -4.11 -13.97 8.62
N SER A 39 -3.48 -12.97 9.25
CA SER A 39 -2.80 -13.15 10.53
C SER A 39 -3.81 -13.19 11.68
N GLY A 40 -3.84 -14.31 12.42
CA GLY A 40 -4.66 -14.43 13.63
C GLY A 40 -4.17 -13.61 14.82
N SER A 41 -2.92 -13.12 14.79
CA SER A 41 -2.26 -12.48 15.93
C SER A 41 -2.14 -10.96 15.82
N PHE A 42 -2.19 -10.39 14.61
CA PHE A 42 -2.06 -8.97 14.38
C PHE A 42 -2.71 -8.57 13.05
N GLN A 43 -3.67 -7.66 13.10
CA GLN A 43 -4.25 -7.05 11.90
C GLN A 43 -3.75 -5.62 11.74
N LEU A 44 -3.21 -5.33 10.56
CA LEU A 44 -2.65 -4.02 10.21
C LEU A 44 -3.77 -2.99 9.99
N ILE A 45 -3.62 -1.83 10.63
CA ILE A 45 -4.40 -0.62 10.35
C ILE A 45 -3.42 0.37 9.73
N PHE A 46 -3.50 0.55 8.41
CA PHE A 46 -2.62 1.44 7.69
C PHE A 46 -3.41 2.40 6.79
N ASN A 47 -3.26 3.70 7.03
CA ASN A 47 -3.90 4.74 6.23
C ASN A 47 -2.88 5.37 5.27
N LEU A 48 -3.13 5.20 3.97
CA LEU A 48 -2.25 5.64 2.89
C LEU A 48 -2.16 7.16 2.77
N SER A 49 -3.13 7.91 3.28
CA SER A 49 -3.19 9.37 3.14
C SER A 49 -2.31 10.12 4.16
N ASN A 50 -2.17 9.58 5.37
CA ASN A 50 -1.47 10.23 6.48
C ASN A 50 -0.31 9.39 7.05
N GLY A 51 -0.15 8.14 6.60
CA GLY A 51 0.92 7.25 7.02
C GLY A 51 0.71 6.61 8.38
N GLN A 52 -0.45 6.83 9.03
CA GLN A 52 -0.78 6.19 10.30
C GLN A 52 -0.69 4.68 10.11
N THR A 53 0.19 4.06 10.88
CA THR A 53 0.46 2.63 10.85
C THR A 53 0.38 2.09 12.27
N SER A 54 -0.72 1.43 12.58
CA SER A 54 -0.98 0.73 13.85
C SER A 54 -1.55 -0.66 13.54
N GLY A 55 -2.02 -1.36 14.55
CA GLY A 55 -2.84 -2.53 14.33
C GLY A 55 -3.62 -2.91 15.57
N TYR A 56 -4.32 -4.03 15.50
CA TYR A 56 -5.03 -4.58 16.64
C TYR A 56 -4.88 -6.10 16.67
N ASN A 57 -5.14 -6.69 17.83
CA ASN A 57 -5.22 -8.14 17.98
C ASN A 57 -6.50 -8.52 18.75
N PRO A 58 -6.93 -9.79 18.68
CA PRO A 58 -8.15 -10.23 19.37
C PRO A 58 -8.10 -10.04 20.89
N ASP A 59 -6.91 -10.05 21.48
CA ASP A 59 -6.68 -9.99 22.93
C ASP A 59 -6.60 -8.56 23.49
N SER A 60 -6.43 -7.54 22.64
CA SER A 60 -6.32 -6.12 23.01
C SER A 60 -7.19 -5.26 22.10
N ARG A 61 -8.49 -5.55 22.09
CA ARG A 61 -9.49 -4.81 21.28
C ARG A 61 -9.71 -3.36 21.73
N ASP A 62 -9.31 -3.03 22.95
CA ASP A 62 -9.60 -1.73 23.58
C ASP A 62 -8.59 -0.63 23.20
N ARG A 63 -7.52 -0.97 22.45
CA ARG A 63 -6.48 0.00 22.06
C ARG A 63 -5.75 -0.40 20.79
N ASP A 64 -5.25 0.61 20.09
CA ASP A 64 -4.29 0.43 19.00
C ASP A 64 -2.96 -0.11 19.53
N LEU A 65 -2.40 -1.07 18.81
CA LEU A 65 -1.08 -1.65 19.05
C LEU A 65 -0.05 -1.03 18.10
N PRO A 66 1.18 -0.81 18.57
CA PRO A 66 2.27 -0.38 17.70
C PRO A 66 2.62 -1.48 16.71
N PHE A 67 2.95 -1.09 15.47
CA PHE A 67 3.37 -2.03 14.43
C PHE A 67 4.84 -2.43 14.60
N THR A 68 5.10 -3.44 15.45
CA THR A 68 6.46 -3.89 15.78
C THR A 68 7.03 -4.87 14.76
N GLN A 69 6.19 -5.51 13.94
CA GLN A 69 6.56 -6.49 12.92
C GLN A 69 7.09 -5.85 11.62
N LYS A 70 7.32 -4.53 11.61
CA LYS A 70 7.74 -3.79 10.40
C LYS A 70 9.00 -4.36 9.72
N ASP A 71 9.89 -4.99 10.48
CA ASP A 71 11.17 -5.54 9.97
C ASP A 71 11.05 -6.98 9.47
N GLU A 72 9.86 -7.60 9.58
CA GLU A 72 9.57 -8.91 8.98
C GLU A 72 9.57 -8.81 7.44
N PRO A 73 9.95 -9.89 6.73
CA PRO A 73 9.91 -9.89 5.28
C PRO A 73 8.45 -9.90 4.77
N ALA A 74 8.22 -9.21 3.66
CA ALA A 74 6.91 -9.15 3.02
C ALA A 74 6.53 -10.45 2.30
N THR A 75 7.52 -11.24 1.87
CA THR A 75 7.32 -12.51 1.17
C THR A 75 8.36 -13.55 1.57
N LEU A 76 8.01 -14.82 1.37
CA LEU A 76 8.93 -15.96 1.43
C LEU A 76 8.83 -16.78 0.12
N PRO A 77 9.95 -17.08 -0.56
CA PRO A 77 11.29 -16.53 -0.35
C PRO A 77 11.31 -14.99 -0.42
N ARG A 78 12.35 -14.38 0.17
CA ARG A 78 12.51 -12.92 0.14
C ARG A 78 12.79 -12.45 -1.27
N VAL A 79 12.34 -11.26 -1.61
CA VAL A 79 12.57 -10.66 -2.94
C VAL A 79 13.12 -9.25 -2.84
N GLU A 80 13.91 -8.86 -3.82
CA GLU A 80 14.47 -7.51 -3.90
C GLU A 80 13.41 -6.48 -4.31
N GLU A 81 12.36 -6.91 -4.99
CA GLU A 81 11.36 -6.03 -5.58
C GLU A 81 9.94 -6.60 -5.47
N LEU A 82 9.01 -5.77 -4.99
CA LEU A 82 7.57 -5.99 -5.09
C LEU A 82 6.93 -4.95 -5.99
N ILE A 83 5.95 -5.39 -6.77
CA ILE A 83 5.15 -4.54 -7.65
C ILE A 83 3.72 -4.56 -7.13
N ILE A 84 3.23 -3.43 -6.64
CA ILE A 84 1.88 -3.28 -6.11
C ILE A 84 1.03 -2.45 -7.07
N ILE A 85 -0.11 -3.00 -7.45
CA ILE A 85 -1.13 -2.33 -8.27
C ILE A 85 -2.47 -2.33 -7.53
N THR A 86 -3.42 -1.49 -7.93
CA THR A 86 -4.78 -1.52 -7.37
C THR A 86 -5.80 -1.25 -8.46
N GLU A 87 -7.04 -1.69 -8.23
CA GLU A 87 -8.17 -1.42 -9.13
C GLU A 87 -8.68 0.03 -9.01
N VAL A 88 -8.28 0.76 -7.97
CA VAL A 88 -8.79 2.09 -7.65
C VAL A 88 -7.99 3.21 -8.34
N SER A 89 -6.73 2.95 -8.68
CA SER A 89 -5.82 3.95 -9.21
C SER A 89 -5.02 3.40 -10.39
N PRO A 90 -4.52 4.26 -11.29
CA PRO A 90 -3.79 3.79 -12.45
C PRO A 90 -2.32 3.47 -12.17
N TRP A 91 -1.81 3.81 -10.97
CA TRP A 91 -0.39 3.78 -10.68
C TRP A 91 0.11 2.40 -10.30
N CYS A 92 1.39 2.20 -10.57
CA CYS A 92 2.14 1.02 -10.17
C CYS A 92 3.17 1.46 -9.14
N THR A 93 3.08 0.91 -7.93
CA THR A 93 4.04 1.17 -6.84
C THR A 93 5.10 0.07 -6.86
N ILE A 94 6.33 0.44 -7.17
CA ILE A 94 7.47 -0.49 -7.18
C ILE A 94 8.26 -0.26 -5.89
N ILE A 95 8.37 -1.30 -5.07
CA ILE A 95 9.08 -1.28 -3.79
C ILE A 95 10.36 -2.07 -3.99
N LYS A 96 11.52 -1.47 -3.70
CA LYS A 96 12.82 -2.11 -3.86
C LYS A 96 13.58 -2.10 -2.55
N ASN A 97 14.12 -3.26 -2.17
CA ASN A 97 15.06 -3.41 -1.08
C ASN A 97 16.03 -4.57 -1.40
N PRO A 98 17.31 -4.30 -1.72
CA PRO A 98 18.30 -5.35 -2.00
C PRO A 98 18.50 -6.37 -0.87
N GLN A 99 18.12 -6.03 0.37
CA GLN A 99 18.19 -6.93 1.53
C GLN A 99 16.91 -7.76 1.73
N GLY A 100 15.93 -7.61 0.84
CA GLY A 100 14.60 -8.22 0.91
C GLY A 100 13.55 -7.22 1.37
N VAL A 101 12.48 -7.07 0.60
CA VAL A 101 11.37 -6.16 0.93
C VAL A 101 10.72 -6.57 2.25
N THR A 102 10.61 -5.61 3.17
CA THR A 102 9.99 -5.78 4.50
C THR A 102 8.57 -5.21 4.54
N LEU A 103 7.83 -5.50 5.60
CA LEU A 103 6.51 -4.89 5.81
C LEU A 103 6.58 -3.36 5.96
N GLY A 104 7.63 -2.86 6.61
CA GLY A 104 7.90 -1.44 6.77
C GLY A 104 8.16 -0.75 5.44
N ASP A 105 8.89 -1.40 4.53
CA ASP A 105 9.13 -0.88 3.17
C ASP A 105 7.83 -0.73 2.39
N VAL A 106 6.91 -1.72 2.52
CA VAL A 106 5.59 -1.68 1.88
C VAL A 106 4.79 -0.47 2.38
N CYS A 107 4.64 -0.32 3.70
CA CYS A 107 3.86 0.77 4.29
C CYS A 107 4.49 2.14 3.94
N THR A 108 5.80 2.27 4.10
CA THR A 108 6.51 3.53 3.85
C THR A 108 6.43 3.95 2.39
N THR A 109 6.65 3.02 1.46
CA THR A 109 6.62 3.33 0.02
C THR A 109 5.20 3.66 -0.44
N LEU A 110 4.20 2.88 0.00
CA LEU A 110 2.79 3.21 -0.31
C LEU A 110 2.41 4.59 0.22
N TYR A 111 2.76 4.89 1.48
CA TYR A 111 2.50 6.22 2.03
C TYR A 111 3.15 7.31 1.19
N LYS A 112 4.44 7.20 0.85
CA LYS A 112 5.13 8.20 0.02
C LYS A 112 4.51 8.33 -1.37
N GLU A 113 4.20 7.22 -2.03
CA GLU A 113 3.57 7.22 -3.36
C GLU A 113 2.23 7.94 -3.36
N TYR A 114 1.42 7.80 -2.31
CA TYR A 114 0.08 8.38 -2.26
C TYR A 114 0.03 9.77 -1.62
N SER A 115 0.89 10.08 -0.65
CA SER A 115 0.88 11.36 0.06
C SER A 115 1.75 12.44 -0.58
N GLU A 116 2.89 12.08 -1.17
CA GLU A 116 3.87 13.05 -1.68
C GLU A 116 3.71 13.32 -3.18
N LYS A 117 3.20 12.35 -3.95
CA LYS A 117 3.03 12.53 -5.40
C LYS A 117 1.70 13.18 -5.73
N MET A 118 1.75 14.07 -6.71
CA MET A 118 0.58 14.73 -7.27
C MET A 118 0.03 13.95 -8.47
N VAL A 119 -1.28 14.08 -8.67
CA VAL A 119 -1.99 13.70 -9.89
C VAL A 119 -1.62 14.70 -10.97
N THR A 120 -1.15 14.20 -12.10
CA THR A 120 -0.85 15.02 -13.27
C THR A 120 -2.13 15.47 -13.96
N GLU A 121 -2.07 16.57 -14.71
CA GLU A 121 -3.20 17.08 -15.50
C GLU A 121 -3.73 16.02 -16.47
N LYS A 122 -2.83 15.29 -17.15
CA LYS A 122 -3.21 14.19 -18.06
C LYS A 122 -3.97 13.07 -17.36
N GLU A 123 -3.54 12.68 -16.15
CA GLU A 123 -4.23 11.66 -15.36
C GLU A 123 -5.61 12.15 -14.92
N PHE A 124 -5.68 13.41 -14.48
CA PHE A 124 -6.95 14.03 -14.10
C PHE A 124 -7.92 14.12 -15.28
N ASP A 125 -7.46 14.57 -16.44
CA ASP A 125 -8.28 14.71 -17.65
C ASP A 125 -8.72 13.36 -18.23
N SER A 126 -7.97 12.28 -17.94
CA SER A 126 -8.37 10.93 -18.33
C SER A 126 -9.59 10.41 -17.57
N LEU A 127 -9.94 11.05 -16.43
CA LEU A 127 -11.14 10.70 -15.68
C LEU A 127 -12.42 11.19 -16.38
N PRO A 128 -13.53 10.42 -16.31
CA PRO A 128 -14.84 10.91 -16.69
C PRO A 128 -15.21 12.20 -15.92
N PRO A 129 -15.97 13.15 -16.50
CA PRO A 129 -16.28 14.44 -15.87
C PRO A 129 -16.89 14.32 -14.47
N ARG A 130 -17.72 13.30 -14.23
CA ARG A 130 -18.28 13.02 -12.90
C ARG A 130 -17.21 12.65 -11.87
N GLN A 131 -16.20 11.88 -12.28
CA GLN A 131 -15.12 11.46 -11.39
C GLN A 131 -14.12 12.60 -11.12
N GLN A 132 -13.89 13.47 -12.10
CA GLN A 132 -13.14 14.71 -11.92
C GLN A 132 -13.80 15.58 -10.84
N GLU A 133 -15.11 15.80 -10.93
CA GLU A 133 -15.85 16.58 -9.94
C GLU A 133 -15.82 15.97 -8.54
N GLN A 134 -15.94 14.65 -8.44
CA GLN A 134 -15.80 13.94 -7.16
C GLN A 134 -14.41 14.16 -6.54
N LEU A 135 -13.35 14.06 -7.34
CA LEU A 135 -11.98 14.31 -6.90
C LEU A 135 -11.79 15.75 -6.42
N ARG A 136 -12.31 16.75 -7.16
CA ARG A 136 -12.27 18.17 -6.76
C ARG A 136 -12.90 18.38 -5.39
N ARG A 137 -14.12 17.88 -5.19
CA ARG A 137 -14.86 18.02 -3.92
C ARG A 137 -14.13 17.35 -2.77
N TYR A 138 -13.60 16.14 -3.01
CA TYR A 138 -12.88 15.40 -1.99
C TYR A 138 -11.61 16.16 -1.56
N ALA A 139 -10.80 16.61 -2.50
CA ALA A 139 -9.59 17.38 -2.22
C ALA A 139 -9.88 18.71 -1.49
N GLN A 140 -10.97 19.41 -1.86
CA GLN A 140 -11.41 20.61 -1.14
C GLN A 140 -11.75 20.31 0.32
N SER A 141 -12.50 19.22 0.57
CA SER A 141 -12.87 18.82 1.93
C SER A 141 -11.65 18.39 2.76
N ALA A 142 -10.72 17.65 2.18
CA ALA A 142 -9.49 17.20 2.84
C ALA A 142 -8.58 18.38 3.22
N SER A 143 -8.49 19.41 2.36
CA SER A 143 -7.70 20.62 2.64
C SER A 143 -8.32 21.49 3.74
N SER A 144 -9.65 21.44 3.91
CA SER A 144 -10.39 22.25 4.90
C SER A 144 -10.31 21.68 6.31
N ALA A 145 -10.07 20.38 6.48
CA ALA A 145 -9.99 19.72 7.79
C ALA A 145 -8.79 20.17 8.64
N GLY A 146 -7.76 20.77 8.03
CA GLY A 146 -6.54 21.24 8.71
C GLY A 146 -6.50 22.75 9.00
N ASN A 147 -7.44 23.55 8.50
CA ASN A 147 -7.34 25.01 8.58
C ASN A 147 -8.66 25.65 9.05
N TRP A 148 -8.91 25.60 10.36
CA TRP A 148 -9.99 26.34 11.05
C TRP A 148 -9.70 27.86 11.10
N GLN A 149 -9.36 28.48 9.97
CA GLN A 149 -9.35 29.92 9.85
C GLN A 149 -10.78 30.42 9.64
N TYR A 150 -11.40 30.82 10.75
CA TYR A 150 -12.80 31.23 10.90
C TYR A 150 -13.23 32.46 10.06
N TYR A 151 -12.36 33.05 9.23
CA TYR A 151 -12.60 34.32 8.53
C TYR A 151 -11.80 34.47 7.21
N SER A 152 -11.67 33.43 6.39
CA SER A 152 -11.11 33.56 5.03
C SER A 152 -12.18 33.29 3.96
N PRO A 153 -12.21 34.04 2.84
CA PRO A 153 -13.09 33.74 1.71
C PRO A 153 -12.91 32.28 1.26
N ALA A 154 -13.98 31.69 0.71
CA ALA A 154 -14.02 30.28 0.30
C ALA A 154 -12.70 29.86 -0.40
N PRO A 155 -12.02 28.80 0.07
CA PRO A 155 -10.74 28.39 -0.48
C PRO A 155 -10.86 28.20 -1.99
N ALA A 156 -9.93 28.79 -2.75
CA ALA A 156 -9.85 28.54 -4.17
C ALA A 156 -9.75 27.02 -4.41
N PRO A 157 -10.40 26.48 -5.47
CA PRO A 157 -10.29 25.07 -5.77
C PRO A 157 -8.82 24.67 -5.88
N PRO A 158 -8.40 23.57 -5.25
CA PRO A 158 -7.03 23.11 -5.35
C PRO A 158 -6.70 22.87 -6.83
N THR A 159 -5.61 23.49 -7.27
CA THR A 159 -5.07 23.37 -8.64
C THR A 159 -4.27 22.08 -8.83
N GLN A 160 -3.97 21.37 -7.73
CA GLN A 160 -3.25 20.11 -7.70
C GLN A 160 -3.92 19.16 -6.70
N TYR A 161 -3.96 17.88 -7.04
CA TYR A 161 -4.54 16.82 -6.22
C TYR A 161 -3.44 15.85 -5.84
N ARG A 162 -3.38 15.40 -4.58
CA ARG A 162 -2.49 14.31 -4.21
C ARG A 162 -3.05 13.00 -4.73
N ARG A 163 -2.18 12.02 -4.94
CA ARG A 163 -2.62 10.67 -5.29
C ARG A 163 -3.53 10.05 -4.23
N ALA A 164 -3.37 10.40 -2.95
CA ALA A 164 -4.27 10.00 -1.88
C ALA A 164 -5.70 10.54 -2.08
N ASP A 165 -5.86 11.75 -2.60
CA ASP A 165 -7.20 12.34 -2.84
C ASP A 165 -7.96 11.57 -3.93
N TRP A 166 -7.23 10.93 -4.86
CA TRP A 166 -7.80 10.01 -5.87
C TRP A 166 -8.50 8.81 -5.24
N LEU A 167 -7.98 8.32 -4.11
CA LEU A 167 -8.53 7.17 -3.39
C LEU A 167 -9.87 7.48 -2.69
N ARG A 168 -10.16 8.77 -2.46
CA ARG A 168 -11.39 9.25 -1.81
C ARG A 168 -11.57 8.58 -0.45
N GLU A 169 -12.65 7.83 -0.24
CA GLU A 169 -12.92 7.13 1.01
C GLU A 169 -12.08 5.85 1.18
N LYS A 170 -11.51 5.30 0.09
CA LYS A 170 -10.76 4.04 0.10
C LYS A 170 -9.29 4.26 0.47
N ILE A 171 -9.03 4.85 1.63
CA ILE A 171 -7.67 5.26 2.05
C ILE A 171 -7.00 4.28 3.00
N PHE A 172 -7.73 3.27 3.49
CA PHE A 172 -7.18 2.25 4.38
C PHE A 172 -6.73 1.03 3.59
N PHE A 173 -5.57 0.51 3.95
CA PHE A 173 -5.09 -0.79 3.51
C PHE A 173 -5.99 -1.89 4.09
N ASP A 174 -6.47 -2.79 3.24
CA ASP A 174 -7.13 -4.03 3.67
C ASP A 174 -6.16 -5.20 3.56
N ARG A 175 -5.74 -5.53 2.34
CA ARG A 175 -4.82 -6.64 2.06
C ARG A 175 -4.12 -6.51 0.72
N LEU A 176 -3.05 -7.27 0.55
CA LEU A 176 -2.45 -7.63 -0.72
C LEU A 176 -2.87 -9.04 -1.11
N MET A 177 -3.12 -9.26 -2.40
CA MET A 177 -3.42 -10.60 -2.91
C MET A 177 -2.94 -10.77 -4.35
N ARG A 178 -2.68 -12.01 -4.76
CA ARG A 178 -2.41 -12.32 -6.17
C ARG A 178 -3.70 -12.33 -6.98
N LYS A 179 -3.69 -11.62 -8.11
CA LYS A 179 -4.73 -11.69 -9.16
C LYS A 179 -4.06 -11.67 -10.52
N ASP A 180 -3.48 -12.80 -10.92
CA ASP A 180 -2.68 -12.90 -12.15
C ASP A 180 -3.44 -12.46 -13.41
N ALA A 181 -4.75 -12.74 -13.48
CA ALA A 181 -5.61 -12.28 -14.58
C ALA A 181 -5.68 -10.74 -14.65
N TYR A 182 -5.87 -10.08 -13.51
CA TYR A 182 -5.90 -8.62 -13.44
C TYR A 182 -4.52 -8.02 -13.74
N ALA A 183 -3.44 -8.61 -13.22
CA ALA A 183 -2.07 -8.19 -13.53
C ALA A 183 -1.80 -8.24 -15.05
N ARG A 184 -2.15 -9.35 -15.73
CA ARG A 184 -2.01 -9.47 -17.19
C ARG A 184 -2.84 -8.43 -17.93
N GLN A 185 -4.08 -8.20 -17.51
CA GLN A 185 -4.94 -7.18 -18.12
C GLN A 185 -4.36 -5.77 -17.93
N ARG A 186 -3.82 -5.46 -16.75
CA ARG A 186 -3.38 -4.12 -16.37
C ARG A 186 -1.99 -3.78 -16.88
N LEU A 187 -1.06 -4.72 -16.82
CA LEU A 187 0.36 -4.53 -17.09
C LEU A 187 0.84 -5.25 -18.37
N GLY A 188 0.00 -6.12 -18.96
CA GLY A 188 0.38 -6.95 -20.10
C GLY A 188 1.12 -8.24 -19.72
N TYR A 189 1.48 -8.42 -18.45
CA TYR A 189 2.14 -9.61 -17.93
C TYR A 189 1.76 -9.87 -16.47
N SER A 190 2.12 -11.03 -15.95
CA SER A 190 2.00 -11.40 -14.54
C SER A 190 3.30 -12.06 -14.10
N ALA A 191 3.71 -11.77 -12.85
CA ALA A 191 4.90 -12.31 -12.23
C ALA A 191 4.61 -12.58 -10.74
N PRO A 192 5.36 -13.50 -10.08
CA PRO A 192 5.11 -13.87 -8.69
C PRO A 192 5.16 -12.72 -7.69
N ASN A 193 5.95 -11.67 -7.98
CA ASN A 193 6.12 -10.49 -7.14
C ASN A 193 5.12 -9.35 -7.41
N ILE A 194 4.09 -9.59 -8.22
CA ILE A 194 3.01 -8.63 -8.48
C ILE A 194 1.82 -8.93 -7.57
N PHE A 195 1.46 -7.96 -6.73
CA PHE A 195 0.32 -8.06 -5.82
C PHE A 195 -0.70 -6.94 -6.07
N VAL A 196 -1.96 -7.27 -5.87
CA VAL A 196 -3.08 -6.33 -5.95
C VAL A 196 -3.43 -5.85 -4.55
N LEU A 197 -3.34 -4.53 -4.35
CA LEU A 197 -3.76 -3.82 -3.16
C LEU A 197 -5.28 -3.64 -3.15
N ILE A 198 -5.90 -4.21 -2.13
CA ILE A 198 -7.29 -4.00 -1.78
C ILE A 198 -7.35 -2.90 -0.72
N LEU A 199 -8.25 -1.94 -0.94
CA LEU A 199 -8.45 -0.78 -0.08
C LEU A 199 -9.85 -0.80 0.52
N SER A 200 -9.98 -0.33 1.75
CA SER A 200 -11.22 -0.24 2.50
C SER A 200 -11.56 1.20 2.91
N THR A 201 -12.84 1.40 3.21
CA THR A 201 -13.41 2.60 3.83
C THR A 201 -13.62 2.25 5.31
N TYR A 202 -12.62 2.49 6.17
CA TYR A 202 -12.76 2.18 7.61
C TYR A 202 -13.76 3.13 8.28
#